data_AF-A0A537TNL2-F1
#
_entry.id   AF-A0A537TNL2-F1
#
_cell.length_a   1.000
_cell.length_b   1.000
_cell.length_c   1.000
_cell.angle_alpha   90.00
_cell.angle_beta   90.00
_cell.angle_gamma   90.00
#
_symmetry.space_group_name_H-M   'P 1'
#
loop_
_entity.id
_entity.type
_entity.pdbx_description
1 polymer ?
#
loop_
_entity_poly.entity_id
_entity_poly.type
_entity_poly.pdbx_seq_one_letter_code
_entity_poly.pdbx_strand_id
1 'polypeptide(L)'
;MPRKATNTVGRIDPQALRAFREGIRRRYSDDEILGELLACAERLGRSPTMREFEEDPRTRVHPQTVIERFGSWNTAKRRAGLVPRRFATREELLGQLRALGEELGRIPTGKDIELRRGRMPSKSLYWHSFGSLTNALREAGFDVPIGEERLERALEQGERLARRLRRLPKFADWAKARKDDETMLTEWQVYRLFDGEQGAWSAFQYLLRERLVASGVDVTAEGRLT
;
A
#
# COMPACT_ATOMS: atom_id res chain seq x y z
N MET A 1 -27.01 -59.14 -0.02
CA MET A 1 -27.96 -58.07 0.39
C MET A 1 -27.39 -56.72 -0.04
N PRO A 2 -27.86 -56.07 -1.11
CA PRO A 2 -27.33 -54.77 -1.50
C PRO A 2 -27.97 -53.63 -0.68
N ARG A 3 -27.14 -52.73 -0.16
CA ARG A 3 -27.56 -51.49 0.54
C ARG A 3 -28.32 -50.59 -0.45
N LYS A 4 -29.59 -50.30 -0.16
CA LYS A 4 -30.37 -49.27 -0.88
C LYS A 4 -29.69 -47.91 -0.69
N ALA A 5 -29.11 -47.36 -1.77
CA ALA A 5 -28.71 -45.98 -1.81
C ALA A 5 -29.97 -45.10 -1.72
N THR A 6 -30.16 -44.44 -0.57
CA THR A 6 -31.20 -43.43 -0.42
C THR A 6 -30.78 -42.22 -1.26
N ASN A 7 -31.36 -42.11 -2.45
CA ASN A 7 -31.20 -40.97 -3.34
C ASN A 7 -32.00 -39.77 -2.79
N THR A 8 -31.52 -39.19 -1.70
CA THR A 8 -32.19 -38.11 -0.96
C THR A 8 -32.09 -36.76 -1.69
N VAL A 9 -31.09 -36.59 -2.57
CA VAL A 9 -30.80 -35.32 -3.24
C VAL A 9 -31.73 -35.06 -4.45
N GLY A 10 -32.29 -36.10 -5.06
CA GLY A 10 -33.14 -35.99 -6.26
C GLY A 10 -34.60 -35.60 -6.02
N ARG A 11 -35.02 -35.35 -4.77
CA ARG A 11 -36.43 -35.13 -4.38
C ARG A 11 -36.66 -33.87 -3.54
N ILE A 12 -35.78 -32.88 -3.66
CA ILE A 12 -36.00 -31.62 -2.95
C ILE A 12 -36.99 -30.78 -3.77
N ASP A 13 -38.21 -30.61 -3.24
CA ASP A 13 -39.22 -29.71 -3.82
C ASP A 13 -38.67 -28.27 -3.88
N PRO A 14 -38.56 -27.66 -5.08
CA PRO A 14 -38.07 -26.30 -5.24
C PRO A 14 -38.88 -25.26 -4.46
N GLN A 15 -40.18 -25.48 -4.28
CA GLN A 15 -41.06 -24.53 -3.59
C GLN A 15 -40.89 -24.63 -2.07
N ALA A 16 -40.85 -25.84 -1.50
CA ALA A 16 -40.49 -26.05 -0.10
C ALA A 16 -39.08 -25.56 0.22
N LEU A 17 -38.10 -25.80 -0.66
CA LEU A 17 -36.73 -25.30 -0.49
C LEU A 17 -36.70 -23.77 -0.49
N ARG A 18 -37.50 -23.12 -1.35
CA ARG A 18 -37.62 -21.66 -1.39
C ARG A 18 -38.27 -21.11 -0.11
N ALA A 19 -39.37 -21.69 0.36
CA ALA A 19 -40.04 -21.26 1.60
C ALA A 19 -39.13 -21.45 2.84
N PHE A 20 -38.40 -22.57 2.91
CA PHE A 20 -37.41 -22.82 3.95
C PHE A 20 -36.27 -21.79 3.90
N ARG A 21 -35.75 -21.50 2.70
CA ARG A 21 -34.75 -20.43 2.48
C ARG A 21 -35.31 -19.05 2.86
N GLU A 22 -36.57 -18.75 2.56
CA GLU A 22 -37.24 -17.51 2.95
C GLU A 22 -37.40 -17.39 4.48
N GLY A 23 -37.64 -18.50 5.18
CA GLY A 23 -37.63 -18.56 6.65
C GLY A 23 -36.25 -18.28 7.25
N ILE A 24 -35.18 -18.85 6.68
CA ILE A 24 -33.78 -18.53 7.06
C ILE A 24 -33.46 -17.06 6.76
N ARG A 25 -33.91 -16.55 5.60
CA ARG A 25 -33.74 -15.14 5.17
C ARG A 25 -34.46 -14.13 6.07
N ARG A 26 -35.47 -14.53 6.84
CA ARG A 26 -36.15 -13.67 7.82
C ARG A 26 -35.44 -13.58 9.17
N ARG A 27 -34.45 -14.45 9.43
CA ARG A 27 -33.74 -14.50 10.72
C ARG A 27 -32.76 -13.34 10.91
N TYR A 28 -32.16 -12.85 9.84
CA TYR A 28 -31.21 -11.74 9.87
C TYR A 28 -31.47 -10.78 8.71
N SER A 29 -31.50 -9.49 9.00
CA SER A 29 -31.51 -8.43 8.00
C SER A 29 -30.14 -8.28 7.32
N ASP A 30 -30.11 -7.60 6.17
CA ASP A 30 -28.84 -7.31 5.49
C ASP A 30 -27.90 -6.51 6.42
N ASP A 31 -28.43 -5.51 7.12
CA ASP A 31 -27.67 -4.64 8.02
C ASP A 31 -27.13 -5.41 9.23
N GLU A 32 -27.89 -6.36 9.79
CA GLU A 32 -27.42 -7.22 10.87
C GLU A 32 -26.24 -8.09 10.42
N ILE A 33 -26.33 -8.68 9.23
CA ILE A 33 -25.24 -9.51 8.69
C ILE A 33 -23.99 -8.67 8.43
N LEU A 34 -24.15 -7.49 7.82
CA LEU A 34 -23.03 -6.58 7.55
C LEU A 34 -22.42 -6.04 8.86
N GLY A 35 -23.26 -5.75 9.86
CA GLY A 35 -22.85 -5.35 11.20
C GLY A 35 -22.05 -6.43 11.93
N GLU A 36 -22.45 -7.71 11.85
CA GLU A 36 -21.67 -8.81 12.41
C GLU A 36 -20.32 -8.96 11.69
N LEU A 37 -20.29 -8.78 10.37
CA LEU A 37 -19.06 -8.80 9.57
C LEU A 37 -18.07 -7.71 10.01
N LEU A 38 -18.58 -6.47 10.20
CA LEU A 38 -17.83 -5.33 10.72
C LEU A 38 -17.31 -5.59 12.12
N ALA A 39 -18.17 -6.03 13.04
CA ALA A 39 -17.79 -6.29 14.42
C ALA A 39 -16.72 -7.40 14.53
N CYS A 40 -16.82 -8.44 13.69
CA CYS A 40 -15.78 -9.47 13.58
C CYS A 40 -14.45 -8.87 13.09
N ALA A 41 -14.51 -7.99 12.09
CA ALA A 41 -13.32 -7.31 11.59
C ALA A 41 -12.67 -6.41 12.64
N GLU A 42 -13.45 -5.69 13.43
CA GLU A 42 -12.95 -4.85 14.53
C GLU A 42 -12.22 -5.68 15.58
N ARG A 43 -12.79 -6.84 15.97
CA ARG A 43 -12.17 -7.76 16.94
C ARG A 43 -10.86 -8.34 16.46
N LEU A 44 -10.81 -8.74 15.19
CA LEU A 44 -9.58 -9.25 14.58
C LEU A 44 -8.58 -8.12 14.27
N GLY A 45 -9.01 -6.87 14.31
CA GLY A 45 -8.29 -5.70 13.77
C GLY A 45 -8.15 -5.74 12.24
N ARG A 46 -8.87 -6.65 11.57
CA ARG A 46 -8.69 -6.94 10.14
C ARG A 46 -9.91 -7.58 9.48
N SER A 47 -10.11 -7.34 8.19
CA SER A 47 -11.18 -7.97 7.39
C SER A 47 -11.15 -9.52 7.50
N PRO A 48 -12.19 -10.19 8.01
CA PRO A 48 -12.15 -11.62 8.35
C PRO A 48 -12.13 -12.51 7.11
N THR A 49 -11.42 -13.63 7.14
CA THR A 49 -11.67 -14.73 6.19
C THR A 49 -12.97 -15.45 6.52
N MET A 50 -13.50 -16.28 5.62
CA MET A 50 -14.70 -17.08 5.91
C MET A 50 -14.49 -17.96 7.15
N ARG A 51 -13.34 -18.62 7.23
CA ARG A 51 -12.95 -19.46 8.36
C ARG A 51 -12.86 -18.68 9.67
N GLU A 52 -12.23 -17.51 9.66
CA GLU A 52 -12.10 -16.67 10.86
C GLU A 52 -13.45 -16.12 11.34
N PHE A 53 -14.38 -15.86 10.41
CA PHE A 53 -15.74 -15.47 10.78
C PHE A 53 -16.50 -16.65 11.39
N GLU A 54 -16.39 -17.84 10.81
CA GLU A 54 -16.99 -19.08 11.35
C GLU A 54 -16.46 -19.44 12.74
N GLU A 55 -15.15 -19.26 12.95
CA GLU A 55 -14.47 -19.55 14.22
C GLU A 55 -14.70 -18.45 15.28
N ASP A 56 -15.33 -17.32 14.95
CA ASP A 56 -15.60 -16.24 15.90
C ASP A 56 -16.82 -16.57 16.78
N PRO A 57 -16.64 -16.87 18.09
CA PRO A 57 -17.73 -17.29 18.97
C PRO A 57 -18.77 -16.19 19.22
N ARG A 58 -18.48 -14.94 18.82
CA ARG A 58 -19.41 -13.80 18.94
C ARG A 58 -20.24 -13.58 17.68
N THR A 59 -19.97 -14.29 16.60
CA THR A 59 -20.80 -14.27 15.41
C THR A 59 -21.94 -15.27 15.54
N ARG A 60 -23.13 -14.89 15.09
CA ARG A 60 -24.33 -15.73 15.11
C ARG A 60 -24.75 -16.10 13.69
N VAL A 61 -24.20 -15.42 12.70
CA VAL A 61 -24.41 -15.68 11.28
C VAL A 61 -23.35 -16.68 10.79
N HIS A 62 -23.79 -17.71 10.05
CA HIS A 62 -22.87 -18.65 9.41
C HIS A 62 -22.35 -18.08 8.07
N PRO A 63 -21.09 -18.32 7.65
CA PRO A 63 -20.56 -17.78 6.40
C PRO A 63 -21.39 -18.09 5.16
N GLN A 64 -21.99 -19.29 5.10
CA GLN A 64 -22.89 -19.68 4.01
C GLN A 64 -24.10 -18.75 3.88
N THR A 65 -24.68 -18.29 5.01
CA THR A 65 -25.81 -17.34 5.00
C THR A 65 -25.39 -16.01 4.39
N VAL A 66 -24.18 -15.55 4.65
CA VAL A 66 -23.62 -14.33 4.06
C VAL A 66 -23.48 -14.47 2.53
N ILE A 67 -22.96 -15.61 2.06
CA ILE A 67 -22.82 -15.88 0.61
C ILE A 67 -24.18 -15.95 -0.06
N GLU A 68 -25.13 -16.68 0.51
CA GLU A 68 -26.48 -16.83 -0.05
C GLU A 68 -27.23 -15.49 -0.11
N ARG A 69 -26.97 -14.59 0.83
CA ARG A 69 -27.62 -13.28 0.90
C ARG A 69 -27.01 -12.27 -0.08
N PHE A 70 -25.68 -12.23 -0.18
CA PHE A 70 -24.97 -11.21 -0.94
C PHE A 70 -24.34 -11.72 -2.25
N GLY A 71 -24.59 -12.98 -2.60
CA GLY A 71 -24.05 -13.67 -3.78
C GLY A 71 -22.60 -14.12 -3.63
N SER A 72 -21.76 -13.36 -2.91
CA SER A 72 -20.39 -13.77 -2.59
C SER A 72 -19.90 -13.16 -1.28
N TRP A 73 -18.90 -13.81 -0.66
CA TRP A 73 -18.23 -13.30 0.54
C TRP A 73 -17.56 -11.94 0.30
N ASN A 74 -16.97 -11.74 -0.88
CA ASN A 74 -16.32 -10.47 -1.23
C ASN A 74 -17.36 -9.36 -1.43
N THR A 75 -18.52 -9.67 -2.00
CA THR A 75 -19.63 -8.72 -2.13
C THR A 75 -20.11 -8.26 -0.76
N ALA A 76 -20.30 -9.21 0.18
CA ALA A 76 -20.68 -8.89 1.55
C ALA A 76 -19.64 -7.99 2.24
N LYS A 77 -18.34 -8.30 2.11
CA LYS A 77 -17.27 -7.44 2.62
C LYS A 77 -17.36 -6.03 2.09
N ARG A 78 -17.48 -5.87 0.76
CA ARG A 78 -17.57 -4.54 0.14
C ARG A 78 -18.77 -3.75 0.67
N ARG A 79 -19.94 -4.40 0.79
CA ARG A 79 -21.13 -3.77 1.39
C ARG A 79 -20.95 -3.41 2.86
N ALA A 80 -20.14 -4.19 3.59
CA ALA A 80 -19.77 -3.91 4.97
C ALA A 80 -18.62 -2.87 5.09
N GLY A 81 -18.18 -2.24 3.99
CA GLY A 81 -17.02 -1.33 4.01
C GLY A 81 -15.68 -2.02 4.27
N LEU A 82 -15.63 -3.36 4.19
CA LEU A 82 -14.44 -4.17 4.41
C LEU A 82 -13.75 -4.52 3.09
N VAL A 83 -12.42 -4.59 3.13
CA VAL A 83 -11.60 -4.90 1.96
C VAL A 83 -11.45 -6.42 1.79
N PRO A 84 -11.75 -6.98 0.61
CA PRO A 84 -11.37 -8.35 0.26
C PRO A 84 -9.84 -8.51 0.20
N ARG A 85 -9.27 -9.38 1.04
CA ARG A 85 -7.80 -9.55 1.14
C ARG A 85 -7.09 -9.98 -0.14
N ARG A 86 -7.73 -10.81 -0.97
CA ARG A 86 -7.11 -11.41 -2.17
C ARG A 86 -7.63 -10.85 -3.49
N PHE A 87 -8.62 -9.95 -3.45
CA PHE A 87 -9.35 -9.52 -4.65
C PHE A 87 -9.71 -8.03 -4.62
N ALA A 88 -8.88 -7.21 -3.97
CA ALA A 88 -8.99 -5.77 -4.12
C ALA A 88 -8.68 -5.41 -5.57
N THR A 89 -9.57 -4.66 -6.21
CA THR A 89 -9.31 -4.14 -7.55
C THR A 89 -8.27 -3.04 -7.48
N ARG A 90 -7.65 -2.74 -8.62
CA ARG A 90 -6.70 -1.64 -8.74
C ARG A 90 -7.29 -0.32 -8.24
N GLU A 91 -8.51 0.02 -8.64
CA GLU A 91 -9.18 1.25 -8.20
C GLU A 91 -9.49 1.24 -6.70
N GLU A 92 -9.86 0.09 -6.12
CA GLU A 92 -10.08 -0.02 -4.67
C GLU A 92 -8.78 0.22 -3.88
N LEU A 93 -7.65 -0.25 -4.39
CA LEU A 93 -6.34 0.00 -3.79
C LEU A 93 -5.97 1.49 -3.86
N LEU A 94 -6.23 2.15 -4.99
CA LEU A 94 -6.01 3.60 -5.15
C LEU A 94 -6.91 4.42 -4.24
N GLY A 95 -8.21 4.10 -4.19
CA GLY A 95 -9.18 4.78 -3.32
C GLY A 95 -8.79 4.72 -1.84
N GLN A 96 -8.19 3.62 -1.39
CA GLN A 96 -7.69 3.51 -0.02
C GLN A 96 -6.44 4.34 0.25
N LEU A 97 -5.54 4.46 -0.73
CA LEU A 97 -4.40 5.37 -0.61
C LEU A 97 -4.88 6.83 -0.52
N ARG A 98 -5.89 7.20 -1.34
CA ARG A 98 -6.53 8.53 -1.29
C ARG A 98 -7.14 8.81 0.09
N ALA A 99 -8.02 7.92 0.56
CA ALA A 99 -8.65 8.03 1.88
C ALA A 99 -7.63 8.09 3.02
N LEU A 100 -6.55 7.30 2.95
CA LEU A 100 -5.47 7.37 3.93
C LEU A 100 -4.73 8.72 3.87
N GLY A 101 -4.51 9.27 2.68
CA GLY A 101 -3.89 10.58 2.53
C GLY A 101 -4.75 11.71 3.08
N GLU A 102 -6.06 11.65 2.86
CA GLU A 102 -7.05 12.57 3.45
C GLU A 102 -7.05 12.48 4.98
N GLU A 103 -7.08 11.26 5.53
CA GLU A 103 -7.02 11.03 6.98
C GLU A 103 -5.75 11.61 7.62
N LEU A 104 -4.60 11.47 6.94
CA LEU A 104 -3.31 11.93 7.44
C LEU A 104 -3.03 13.42 7.15
N GLY A 105 -3.75 14.04 6.21
CA GLY A 105 -3.42 15.37 5.68
C GLY A 105 -2.07 15.43 4.96
N ARG A 106 -1.50 14.29 4.57
CA ARG A 106 -0.20 14.17 3.89
C ARG A 106 -0.11 12.89 3.07
N ILE A 107 0.89 12.81 2.19
CA ILE A 107 1.16 11.61 1.39
C ILE A 107 1.40 10.42 2.34
N PRO A 108 0.67 9.29 2.17
CA PRO A 108 0.90 8.09 2.95
C PRO A 108 2.28 7.51 2.71
N THR A 109 2.93 7.06 3.78
CA THR A 109 4.18 6.31 3.72
C THR A 109 3.90 4.82 3.85
N GLY A 110 4.89 4.01 3.50
CA GLY A 110 4.81 2.58 3.79
C GLY A 110 4.55 2.29 5.27
N LYS A 111 5.17 3.05 6.20
CA LYS A 111 4.98 2.84 7.63
C LYS A 111 3.52 3.09 8.05
N ASP A 112 2.84 4.05 7.43
CA ASP A 112 1.43 4.34 7.71
C ASP A 112 0.51 3.16 7.35
N ILE A 113 0.80 2.48 6.23
CA ILE A 113 0.11 1.26 5.81
C ILE A 113 0.36 0.11 6.80
N GLU A 114 1.60 -0.04 7.26
CA GLU A 114 1.96 -1.06 8.26
C GLU A 114 1.30 -0.85 9.62
N LEU A 115 1.19 0.41 10.06
CA LEU A 115 0.51 0.76 11.31
C LEU A 115 -0.99 0.46 11.25
N ARG A 116 -1.58 0.45 10.04
CA ARG A 116 -2.99 0.10 9.79
C ARG A 116 -3.16 -1.33 9.30
N ARG A 117 -2.23 -2.23 9.65
CA ARG A 117 -2.28 -3.65 9.30
C ARG A 117 -3.66 -4.21 9.62
N GLY A 118 -4.33 -4.75 8.61
CA GLY A 118 -5.63 -5.40 8.75
C GLY A 118 -6.81 -4.60 8.26
N ARG A 119 -6.76 -3.27 8.43
CA ARG A 119 -7.70 -2.34 7.79
C ARG A 119 -7.25 -2.00 6.37
N MET A 120 -5.93 -1.99 6.16
CA MET A 120 -5.33 -1.78 4.84
C MET A 120 -4.71 -3.05 4.25
N PRO A 121 -4.71 -3.18 2.91
CA PRO A 121 -3.86 -4.07 2.15
C PRO A 121 -2.39 -3.96 2.54
N SER A 122 -1.68 -5.08 2.43
CA SER A 122 -0.25 -5.09 2.67
C SER A 122 0.49 -4.29 1.59
N LYS A 123 1.67 -3.77 1.95
CA LYS A 123 2.62 -3.16 0.99
C LYS A 123 2.89 -4.07 -0.20
N SER A 124 3.00 -5.38 0.03
CA SER A 124 3.23 -6.37 -1.02
C SER A 124 2.10 -6.40 -2.04
N LEU A 125 0.84 -6.18 -1.63
CA LEU A 125 -0.26 -6.11 -2.59
C LEU A 125 -0.13 -4.90 -3.52
N TYR A 126 0.21 -3.73 -2.96
CA TYR A 126 0.52 -2.54 -3.77
C TYR A 126 1.71 -2.78 -4.71
N TRP A 127 2.75 -3.47 -4.24
CA TRP A 127 3.89 -3.81 -5.09
C TRP A 127 3.49 -4.72 -6.26
N HIS A 128 2.71 -5.78 -6.02
CA HIS A 128 2.27 -6.68 -7.09
C HIS A 128 1.28 -6.03 -8.06
N SER A 129 0.45 -5.08 -7.61
CA SER A 129 -0.56 -4.42 -8.45
C SER A 129 -0.04 -3.21 -9.24
N PHE A 130 0.99 -2.53 -8.75
CA PHE A 130 1.48 -1.25 -9.32
C PHE A 130 3.00 -1.23 -9.60
N GLY A 131 3.71 -2.32 -9.28
CA GLY A 131 5.17 -2.41 -9.38
C GLY A 131 5.91 -1.74 -8.21
N SER A 132 5.35 -0.69 -7.60
CA SER A 132 5.88 -0.08 -6.40
C SER A 132 4.80 0.70 -5.64
N LEU A 133 5.03 0.97 -4.34
CA LEU A 133 4.15 1.87 -3.58
C LEU A 133 4.20 3.30 -4.13
N THR A 134 5.35 3.75 -4.64
CA THR A 134 5.49 5.07 -5.28
C THR A 134 4.55 5.21 -6.48
N ASN A 135 4.49 4.20 -7.35
CA ASN A 135 3.59 4.19 -8.50
C ASN A 135 2.14 4.20 -8.05
N ALA A 136 1.79 3.36 -7.07
CA ALA A 136 0.45 3.34 -6.51
C ALA A 136 0.03 4.71 -5.94
N LEU A 137 0.93 5.41 -5.25
CA LEU A 137 0.66 6.75 -4.72
C LEU A 137 0.50 7.79 -5.84
N ARG A 138 1.33 7.77 -6.88
CA ARG A 138 1.17 8.68 -8.03
C ARG A 138 -0.16 8.48 -8.74
N GLU A 139 -0.55 7.24 -8.95
CA GLU A 139 -1.82 6.91 -9.60
C GLU A 139 -3.03 7.17 -8.69
N ALA A 140 -2.81 7.20 -7.37
CA ALA A 140 -3.79 7.69 -6.42
C ALA A 140 -3.94 9.23 -6.48
N GLY A 141 -3.07 9.94 -7.21
CA GLY A 141 -3.10 11.41 -7.38
C GLY A 141 -2.17 12.15 -6.42
N PHE A 142 -1.27 11.46 -5.71
CA PHE A 142 -0.27 12.11 -4.89
C PHE A 142 0.90 12.61 -5.73
N ASP A 143 1.36 13.81 -5.43
CA ASP A 143 2.57 14.38 -6.01
C ASP A 143 3.80 13.76 -5.34
N VAL A 144 4.18 12.56 -5.80
CA VAL A 144 5.38 11.85 -5.32
C VAL A 144 6.54 12.12 -6.28
N PRO A 145 7.65 12.70 -5.78
CA PRO A 145 8.78 13.01 -6.64
C PRO A 145 9.36 11.77 -7.30
N ILE A 146 9.55 11.82 -8.63
CA ILE A 146 10.19 10.74 -9.42
C ILE A 146 11.72 10.74 -9.27
N GLY A 147 12.37 9.68 -9.79
CA GLY A 147 13.82 9.56 -9.76
C GLY A 147 14.55 10.79 -10.32
N GLU A 148 14.04 11.36 -11.41
CA GLU A 148 14.61 12.55 -12.06
C GLU A 148 14.45 13.82 -11.21
N GLU A 149 13.26 14.10 -10.66
CA GLU A 149 13.04 15.24 -9.75
C GLU A 149 13.83 15.12 -8.45
N ARG A 150 13.98 13.89 -7.92
CA ARG A 150 14.83 13.64 -6.75
C ARG A 150 16.30 13.82 -7.07
N LEU A 151 16.74 13.42 -8.26
CA LEU A 151 18.08 13.65 -8.76
C LEU A 151 18.35 15.14 -8.92
N GLU A 152 17.42 15.89 -9.52
CA GLU A 152 17.52 17.34 -9.65
C GLU A 152 17.67 18.01 -8.28
N ARG A 153 16.81 17.64 -7.32
CA ARG A 153 16.93 18.14 -5.94
C ARG A 153 18.25 17.76 -5.28
N ALA A 154 18.76 16.55 -5.50
CA ALA A 154 20.07 16.14 -5.01
C ALA A 154 21.19 16.97 -5.64
N LEU A 155 21.12 17.26 -6.95
CA LEU A 155 22.10 18.09 -7.64
C LEU A 155 22.07 19.54 -7.14
N GLU A 156 20.89 20.13 -6.95
CA GLU A 156 20.75 21.48 -6.37
C GLU A 156 21.30 21.58 -4.94
N GLN A 157 21.04 20.59 -4.10
CA GLN A 157 21.58 20.52 -2.73
C GLN A 157 23.10 20.32 -2.76
N GLY A 158 23.57 19.47 -3.67
CA GLY A 158 24.99 19.20 -3.89
C GLY A 158 25.75 20.41 -4.40
N GLU A 159 25.16 21.20 -5.28
CA GLU A 159 25.76 22.42 -5.83
C GLU A 159 25.95 23.47 -4.73
N ARG A 160 24.90 23.73 -3.94
CA ARG A 160 24.98 24.62 -2.78
C ARG A 160 26.06 24.17 -1.81
N LEU A 161 26.12 22.87 -1.51
CA LEU A 161 27.12 22.31 -0.62
C LEU A 161 28.54 22.41 -1.21
N ALA A 162 28.71 22.11 -2.50
CA ALA A 162 30.00 22.16 -3.18
C ALA A 162 30.58 23.57 -3.19
N ARG A 163 29.75 24.58 -3.49
CA ARG A 163 30.14 26.00 -3.45
C ARG A 163 30.59 26.40 -2.04
N ARG A 164 29.87 25.98 -1.00
CA ARG A 164 30.23 26.22 0.40
C ARG A 164 31.55 25.56 0.80
N LEU A 165 31.80 24.34 0.33
CA LEU A 165 33.02 23.57 0.65
C LEU A 165 34.21 23.92 -0.26
N ARG A 166 33.99 24.66 -1.36
CA ARG A 166 34.95 24.88 -2.45
C ARG A 166 35.50 23.59 -3.07
N ARG A 167 34.73 22.50 -2.97
CA ARG A 167 35.01 21.18 -3.55
C ARG A 167 33.75 20.34 -3.60
N LEU A 168 33.72 19.32 -4.47
CA LEU A 168 32.64 18.33 -4.49
C LEU A 168 32.49 17.66 -3.12
N PRO A 169 31.24 17.51 -2.62
CA PRO A 169 30.99 16.91 -1.32
C PRO A 169 31.32 15.42 -1.34
N LYS A 170 32.02 14.95 -0.31
CA LYS A 170 32.13 13.53 0.02
C LYS A 170 30.88 13.11 0.80
N PHE A 171 30.67 11.80 0.89
CA PHE A 171 29.57 11.21 1.67
C PHE A 171 29.50 11.77 3.11
N ALA A 172 30.65 11.89 3.78
CA ALA A 172 30.73 12.44 5.13
C ALA A 172 30.39 13.94 5.21
N ASP A 173 30.71 14.72 4.18
CA ASP A 173 30.36 16.14 4.13
C ASP A 173 28.85 16.32 4.00
N TRP A 174 28.21 15.47 3.19
CA TRP A 174 26.76 15.45 3.03
C TRP A 174 26.07 15.07 4.33
N ALA A 175 26.51 13.99 4.97
CA ALA A 175 25.99 13.54 6.26
C ALA A 175 26.14 14.63 7.34
N LYS A 176 27.24 15.38 7.33
CA LYS A 176 27.43 16.54 8.21
C LYS A 176 26.46 17.66 7.88
N ALA A 177 26.36 18.06 6.60
CA ALA A 177 25.47 19.12 6.16
C ALA A 177 24.00 18.83 6.49
N ARG A 178 23.57 17.57 6.37
CA ARG A 178 22.21 17.12 6.72
C ARG A 178 21.90 17.24 8.22
N LYS A 179 22.91 17.20 9.09
CA LYS A 179 22.70 17.46 10.53
C LYS A 179 22.42 18.93 10.80
N ASP A 180 22.97 19.81 9.97
CA ASP A 180 22.78 21.26 10.08
C ASP A 180 21.49 21.74 9.35
N ASP A 181 21.05 21.02 8.31
CA ASP A 181 19.85 21.33 7.52
C ASP A 181 18.97 20.09 7.32
N GLU A 182 17.84 20.04 8.04
CA GLU A 182 16.93 18.90 7.98
C GLU A 182 16.18 18.73 6.66
N THR A 183 16.18 19.76 5.81
CA THR A 183 15.51 19.74 4.50
C THR A 183 16.33 19.04 3.42
N MET A 184 17.61 18.76 3.70
CA MET A 184 18.49 18.00 2.83
C MET A 184 18.02 16.55 2.71
N LEU A 185 18.21 15.97 1.52
CA LEU A 185 18.11 14.53 1.34
C LEU A 185 19.16 13.86 2.22
N THR A 186 18.87 12.65 2.70
CA THR A 186 19.91 11.84 3.34
C THR A 186 20.90 11.36 2.29
N GLU A 187 22.15 11.15 2.69
CA GLU A 187 23.20 10.61 1.85
C GLU A 187 22.80 9.25 1.24
N TRP A 188 22.00 8.46 1.96
CA TRP A 188 21.42 7.20 1.49
C TRP A 188 20.23 7.36 0.54
N GLN A 189 19.52 8.49 0.56
CA GLN A 189 18.53 8.80 -0.47
C GLN A 189 19.23 9.12 -1.79
N VAL A 190 20.32 9.91 -1.75
CA VAL A 190 21.14 10.22 -2.93
C VAL A 190 21.78 8.95 -3.49
N TYR A 191 22.38 8.12 -2.63
CA TYR A 191 23.00 6.86 -3.04
C TYR A 191 22.03 5.93 -3.79
N ARG A 192 20.77 5.85 -3.34
CA ARG A 192 19.74 4.98 -3.95
C ARG A 192 19.18 5.51 -5.27
N LEU A 193 19.53 6.74 -5.69
CA LEU A 193 19.12 7.24 -7.02
C LEU A 193 19.86 6.55 -8.17
N PHE A 194 20.96 5.86 -7.87
CA PHE A 194 21.84 5.21 -8.85
C PHE A 194 21.85 3.68 -8.68
N ASP A 195 20.70 3.12 -8.29
CA ASP A 195 20.45 1.67 -8.14
C ASP A 195 21.44 0.87 -7.26
N GLY A 196 22.23 1.56 -6.44
CA GLY A 196 23.19 0.92 -5.53
C GLY A 196 24.36 0.22 -6.23
N GLU A 197 24.63 0.54 -7.49
CA GLU A 197 25.81 0.03 -8.20
C GLU A 197 27.10 0.53 -7.56
N GLN A 198 28.19 -0.24 -7.70
CA GLN A 198 29.52 0.19 -7.22
C GLN A 198 29.87 1.55 -7.86
N GLY A 199 30.05 2.57 -7.02
CA GLY A 199 30.35 3.92 -7.48
C GLY A 199 29.16 4.88 -7.58
N ALA A 200 27.98 4.54 -7.04
CA ALA A 200 26.81 5.45 -6.99
C ALA A 200 27.13 6.88 -6.50
N TRP A 201 27.97 7.03 -5.47
CA TRP A 201 28.39 8.36 -5.00
C TRP A 201 29.30 9.08 -6.01
N SER A 202 30.18 8.35 -6.69
CA SER A 202 31.03 8.90 -7.74
C SER A 202 30.21 9.32 -8.96
N ALA A 203 29.15 8.56 -9.31
CA ALA A 203 28.20 8.94 -10.35
C ALA A 203 27.46 10.24 -9.98
N PHE A 204 27.02 10.38 -8.74
CA PHE A 204 26.46 11.63 -8.22
C PHE A 204 27.47 12.79 -8.32
N GLN A 205 28.71 12.59 -7.87
CA GLN A 205 29.75 13.61 -7.94
C GLN A 205 30.09 14.01 -9.39
N TYR A 206 30.05 13.06 -10.31
CA TYR A 206 30.25 13.30 -11.73
C TYR A 206 29.12 14.17 -12.31
N LEU A 207 27.85 13.82 -12.07
CA LEU A 207 26.73 14.64 -12.53
C LEU A 207 26.74 16.04 -11.90
N LEU A 208 27.12 16.14 -10.63
CA LEU A 208 27.28 17.42 -9.96
C LEU A 208 28.41 18.27 -10.57
N ARG A 209 29.53 17.63 -10.96
CA ARG A 209 30.60 18.29 -11.70
C ARG A 209 30.10 18.82 -13.04
N GLU A 210 29.42 17.99 -13.84
CA GLU A 210 28.89 18.41 -15.16
C GLU A 210 27.96 19.61 -15.03
N ARG A 211 27.08 19.62 -14.01
CA ARG A 211 26.21 20.76 -13.71
C ARG A 211 26.99 22.03 -13.34
N LEU A 212 27.98 21.91 -12.46
CA LEU A 212 28.83 23.03 -12.04
C LEU A 212 29.58 23.63 -13.24
N VAL A 213 30.15 22.78 -14.09
CA VAL A 213 30.84 23.19 -15.33
C VAL A 213 29.86 23.89 -16.28
N ALA A 214 28.65 23.36 -16.47
CA ALA A 214 27.61 24.00 -17.27
C ALA A 214 27.18 25.38 -16.70
N SER A 215 27.30 25.58 -15.38
CA SER A 215 27.06 26.86 -14.70
C SER A 215 28.26 27.84 -14.73
N GLY A 216 29.36 27.48 -15.40
CA GLY A 216 30.57 28.30 -15.52
C GLY A 216 31.56 28.18 -14.36
N VAL A 217 31.45 27.15 -13.52
CA VAL A 217 32.41 26.88 -12.44
C VAL A 217 33.44 25.87 -12.91
N ASP A 218 34.72 26.19 -12.76
CA ASP A 218 35.80 25.25 -13.06
C ASP A 218 35.97 24.24 -11.91
N VAL A 219 36.13 22.96 -12.28
CA VAL A 219 36.20 21.85 -11.33
C VAL A 219 37.36 20.94 -11.70
N THR A 220 38.38 20.90 -10.83
CA THR A 220 39.59 20.09 -11.04
C THR A 220 39.31 18.60 -11.02
N ALA A 221 40.26 17.78 -11.50
CA ALA A 221 40.15 16.31 -11.46
C ALA A 221 40.00 15.75 -10.03
N GLU A 222 40.54 16.44 -9.03
CA GLU A 222 40.40 16.11 -7.61
C GLU A 222 39.10 16.64 -6.99
N GLY A 223 38.25 17.30 -7.80
CA GLY A 223 36.95 17.82 -7.40
C GLY A 223 37.01 19.15 -6.65
N ARG A 224 38.07 19.96 -6.79
CA ARG A 224 38.11 21.33 -6.21
C ARG A 224 37.44 22.33 -7.14
N LEU A 225 36.72 23.30 -6.57
CA LEU A 225 36.08 24.38 -7.31
C LEU A 225 36.99 25.61 -7.32
N THR A 226 37.32 26.09 -8.52
CA THR A 226 38.19 27.25 -8.77
C THR A 226 37.36 28.50 -9.06
#